data_AF-A0AAJ0HV85-F1
#
_entry.id   AF-A0AAJ0HV85-F1
#
_cell.length_a   1.000
_cell.length_b   1.000
_cell.length_c   1.000
_cell.angle_alpha   90.00
_cell.angle_beta   90.00
_cell.angle_gamma   90.00
#
_symmetry.space_group_name_H-M   'P 1'
#
loop_
_entity.id
_entity.type
_entity.pdbx_description
1 polymer ?
#
loop_
_entity_poly.entity_id
_entity_poly.type
_entity_poly.pdbx_seq_one_letter_code
_entity_poly.pdbx_strand_id
1 'polypeptide(L)'
;MSHMLLPKSRMTPIKVKGKKGPRKRAWQPPDPEYLRKKQQQELLSGSSGGSVPTSKRQRTRKPAGAPIEQLPPEIIERIFHASQNLAFPRCSLRIGRLLSARTFLLELVVVAFGPTWDVWFGCTRAQVVSYVGWERDVHRFGGNCSFQRAVLACRWMSWAAVVDAQKIWFRRHGAGRHFEREIGVLVTQGVMNRADEIWDCFEEDWADLKDGCEALLFAEQADGRHDRRALGRLVQQCLHYTSPYFDIHFMTKIPDYLIGGPFSWDRAKLLFWLIRAGATMDDDQTWELARRGFNMVMILEDPELILVMLRLFGSLPRFFDRWPDHVLKATRGMAAHALESGGIHRTSVAWELTVEFIEMLPAPGLDTRMLE
;
A
#
# COMPACT_ATOMS: atom_id res chain seq x y z
N MET A 1 33.89 1.55 48.82
CA MET A 1 32.78 1.30 49.75
C MET A 1 31.84 2.51 49.71
N SER A 2 30.82 2.49 48.84
CA SER A 2 29.74 3.48 48.82
C SER A 2 28.46 2.75 48.43
N HIS A 3 27.60 2.49 49.41
CA HIS A 3 26.26 1.93 49.21
C HIS A 3 25.34 3.03 48.68
N MET A 4 24.91 2.95 47.41
CA MET A 4 23.75 3.70 46.93
C MET A 4 22.48 2.88 47.18
N LEU A 5 21.64 3.40 48.06
CA LEU A 5 20.31 2.89 48.36
C LEU A 5 19.36 3.26 47.21
N LEU A 6 18.79 2.26 46.55
CA LEU A 6 17.68 2.44 45.60
C LEU A 6 16.39 2.83 46.36
N PRO A 7 15.57 3.76 45.85
CA PRO A 7 14.32 4.13 46.49
C PRO A 7 13.26 3.03 46.32
N LYS A 8 12.64 2.64 47.43
CA LYS A 8 11.46 1.75 47.48
C LYS A 8 10.33 2.32 46.60
N SER A 9 9.94 1.57 45.58
CA SER A 9 8.76 1.83 44.77
C SER A 9 7.49 1.70 45.63
N ARG A 10 6.77 2.81 45.80
CA ARG A 10 5.40 2.80 46.36
C ARG A 10 4.44 2.45 45.23
N MET A 11 3.98 1.20 45.18
CA MET A 11 2.84 0.82 44.35
C MET A 11 1.60 1.57 44.82
N THR A 12 0.94 2.29 43.91
CA THR A 12 -0.39 2.84 44.14
C THR A 12 -1.40 1.70 44.19
N PRO A 13 -2.26 1.63 45.22
CA PRO A 13 -3.22 0.54 45.34
C PRO A 13 -4.30 0.69 44.27
N ILE A 14 -4.43 -0.33 43.42
CA ILE A 14 -5.52 -0.47 42.46
C ILE A 14 -6.80 -0.76 43.26
N LYS A 15 -7.68 0.25 43.37
CA LYS A 15 -9.03 0.05 43.89
C LYS A 15 -9.84 -0.79 42.91
N VAL A 16 -9.89 -2.10 43.14
CA VAL A 16 -10.82 -3.00 42.44
C VAL A 16 -12.24 -2.65 42.90
N LYS A 17 -12.98 -1.96 42.04
CA LYS A 17 -14.38 -1.59 42.30
C LYS A 17 -15.23 -2.88 42.25
N GLY A 18 -15.61 -3.37 43.42
CA GLY A 18 -16.45 -4.56 43.57
C GLY A 18 -17.74 -4.45 42.75
N LYS A 19 -17.91 -5.37 41.79
CA LYS A 19 -19.17 -5.61 41.09
C LYS A 19 -20.18 -6.25 42.06
N LYS A 20 -20.88 -5.44 42.85
CA LYS A 20 -22.20 -5.79 43.40
C LYS A 20 -23.27 -5.02 42.62
N GLY A 21 -23.45 -5.41 41.36
CA GLY A 21 -24.65 -5.09 40.58
C GLY A 21 -25.60 -6.30 40.64
N PRO A 22 -26.93 -6.09 40.65
CA PRO A 22 -27.89 -7.18 40.74
C PRO A 22 -27.69 -8.14 39.56
N ARG A 23 -27.68 -9.44 39.87
CA ARG A 23 -27.57 -10.53 38.88
C ARG A 23 -28.50 -10.25 37.71
N LYS A 24 -27.94 -10.23 36.50
CA LYS A 24 -28.73 -10.21 35.25
C LYS A 24 -29.72 -11.36 35.32
N ARG A 25 -31.02 -11.06 35.39
CA ARG A 25 -32.07 -12.07 35.24
C ARG A 25 -31.88 -12.69 33.86
N ALA A 26 -31.94 -14.02 33.79
CA ALA A 26 -31.98 -14.74 32.52
C ALA A 26 -33.12 -14.17 31.68
N TRP A 27 -32.87 -13.99 30.39
CA TRP A 27 -33.85 -13.47 29.44
C TRP A 27 -35.08 -14.40 29.49
N GLN A 28 -36.24 -13.83 29.83
CA GLN A 28 -37.53 -14.47 29.65
C GLN A 28 -38.24 -13.79 28.47
N PRO A 29 -38.87 -14.56 27.56
CA PRO A 29 -39.66 -13.98 26.50
C PRO A 29 -40.81 -13.13 27.07
N PRO A 30 -41.23 -12.06 26.38
CA PRO A 30 -42.27 -11.17 26.87
C PRO A 30 -43.59 -11.91 27.04
N ASP A 31 -44.25 -11.70 28.18
CA ASP A 31 -45.57 -12.26 28.47
C ASP A 31 -46.59 -11.82 27.39
N PRO A 32 -47.19 -12.76 26.63
CA PRO A 32 -48.14 -12.43 25.56
C PRO A 32 -49.39 -11.70 26.08
N GLU A 33 -49.75 -11.82 27.36
CA GLU A 33 -50.86 -11.04 27.93
C GLU A 33 -50.53 -9.54 28.05
N TYR A 34 -49.27 -9.20 28.31
CA TYR A 34 -48.84 -7.81 28.43
C TYR A 34 -48.94 -7.07 27.08
N LEU A 35 -48.60 -7.75 25.98
CA LEU A 35 -48.74 -7.21 24.62
C LEU A 35 -50.21 -7.00 24.24
N ARG A 36 -51.09 -7.92 24.67
CA ARG A 36 -52.54 -7.85 24.39
C ARG A 36 -53.21 -6.70 25.15
N LYS A 37 -52.84 -6.47 26.42
CA LYS A 37 -53.32 -5.32 27.21
C LYS A 37 -52.86 -3.98 26.65
N LYS A 38 -51.62 -3.90 26.15
CA LYS A 38 -51.10 -2.66 25.56
C LYS A 38 -51.81 -2.29 24.26
N GLN A 39 -52.12 -3.27 23.40
CA GLN A 39 -52.92 -3.04 22.20
C GLN A 39 -54.36 -2.65 22.51
N GLN A 40 -55.00 -3.23 23.53
CA GLN A 40 -56.33 -2.81 23.95
C GLN A 40 -56.36 -1.39 24.53
N GLN A 41 -55.30 -0.97 25.21
CA GLN A 41 -55.22 0.37 25.80
C GLN A 41 -54.98 1.47 24.75
N GLU A 42 -54.26 1.17 23.66
CA GLU A 42 -54.08 2.08 22.52
C GLU A 42 -55.33 2.19 21.62
N LEU A 43 -56.18 1.15 21.58
CA LEU A 43 -57.45 1.17 20.83
C LEU A 43 -58.59 1.90 21.57
N LEU A 44 -58.48 2.10 22.89
CA LEU A 44 -59.50 2.75 23.72
C LEU A 44 -59.19 4.23 24.06
N SER A 45 -58.00 4.74 23.76
CA SER A 45 -57.60 6.13 24.07
C SER A 45 -57.86 7.11 22.91
N GLY A 46 -58.90 6.87 22.11
CA GLY A 46 -59.41 7.81 21.13
C GLY A 46 -60.45 8.73 21.77
N SER A 47 -60.07 9.99 21.99
CA SER A 47 -60.94 11.16 22.24
C SER A 47 -61.05 11.68 23.68
N SER A 48 -60.67 12.96 23.81
CA SER A 48 -61.09 13.96 24.82
C SER A 48 -60.27 14.13 26.11
N GLY A 49 -59.74 15.34 26.28
CA GLY A 49 -59.89 16.05 27.55
C GLY A 49 -58.62 16.24 28.38
N GLY A 50 -58.14 17.48 28.41
CA GLY A 50 -57.04 18.02 29.20
C GLY A 50 -56.75 17.34 30.54
N SER A 51 -55.50 16.91 30.69
CA SER A 51 -54.86 16.82 32.00
C SER A 51 -53.42 17.30 31.88
N VAL A 52 -53.08 18.15 32.85
CA VAL A 52 -51.83 18.90 33.04
C VAL A 52 -50.59 18.07 32.69
N PRO A 53 -49.65 18.59 31.86
CA PRO A 53 -48.39 17.90 31.64
C PRO A 53 -47.57 18.00 32.93
N THR A 54 -47.65 16.97 33.76
CA THR A 54 -46.64 16.73 34.78
C THR A 54 -45.29 16.72 34.07
N SER A 55 -44.47 17.70 34.43
CA SER A 55 -43.10 17.93 33.96
C SER A 55 -42.30 16.63 34.01
N LYS A 56 -42.39 15.85 32.92
CA LYS A 56 -41.39 14.84 32.56
C LYS A 56 -40.18 15.64 32.19
N ARG A 57 -39.40 15.98 33.23
CA ARG A 57 -38.03 16.45 33.21
C ARG A 57 -37.38 15.92 31.95
N GLN A 58 -37.36 16.76 30.91
CA GLN A 58 -36.59 16.52 29.70
C GLN A 58 -35.17 16.44 30.21
N ARG A 59 -34.72 15.23 30.54
CA ARG A 59 -33.31 14.90 30.46
C ARG A 59 -32.99 15.12 29.00
N THR A 60 -32.54 16.35 28.71
CA THR A 60 -31.69 16.64 27.59
C THR A 60 -30.62 15.56 27.64
N ARG A 61 -30.83 14.50 26.86
CA ARG A 61 -29.83 13.46 26.66
C ARG A 61 -28.70 14.22 26.00
N LYS A 62 -27.75 14.71 26.80
CA LYS A 62 -26.50 15.25 26.29
C LYS A 62 -26.02 14.24 25.24
N PRO A 63 -25.72 14.69 24.01
CA PRO A 63 -25.28 13.78 22.98
C PRO A 63 -24.12 12.97 23.56
N ALA A 64 -24.27 11.66 23.60
CA ALA A 64 -23.39 10.75 24.34
C ALA A 64 -22.01 10.56 23.67
N GLY A 65 -21.60 11.51 22.83
CA GLY A 65 -20.30 11.51 22.16
C GLY A 65 -19.28 12.31 22.94
N ALA A 66 -18.01 11.89 22.85
CA ALA A 66 -16.89 12.67 23.36
C ALA A 66 -16.90 14.08 22.72
N PRO A 67 -16.37 15.13 23.39
CA PRO A 67 -16.41 16.50 22.87
C PRO A 67 -15.90 16.65 21.43
N ILE A 68 -14.88 15.86 21.06
CA ILE A 68 -14.30 15.85 19.72
C ILE A 68 -15.24 15.30 18.64
N GLU A 69 -16.18 14.40 18.99
CA GLU A 69 -17.15 13.83 18.05
C GLU A 69 -18.33 14.77 17.78
N GLN A 70 -18.42 15.87 18.54
CA GLN A 70 -19.44 16.90 18.38
C GLN A 70 -18.97 18.03 17.44
N LEU A 71 -17.69 18.00 17.05
CA LEU A 71 -17.15 18.96 16.11
C LEU A 71 -17.72 18.73 14.70
N PRO A 72 -17.87 19.79 13.89
CA PRO A 72 -18.20 19.66 12.47
C PRO A 72 -17.16 18.78 11.74
N PRO A 73 -17.56 18.01 10.71
CA PRO A 73 -16.67 17.15 9.96
C PRO A 73 -15.42 17.86 9.45
N GLU A 74 -15.57 19.10 8.98
CA GLU A 74 -14.48 19.91 8.41
C GLU A 74 -13.39 20.22 9.45
N ILE A 75 -13.78 20.38 10.71
CA ILE A 75 -12.83 20.60 11.81
C ILE A 75 -12.12 19.29 12.17
N ILE A 76 -12.84 18.17 12.16
CA ILE A 76 -12.27 16.83 12.41
C ILE A 76 -11.22 16.50 11.32
N GLU A 77 -11.53 16.80 10.06
CA GLU A 77 -10.61 16.62 8.93
C GLU A 77 -9.37 17.50 9.11
N ARG A 78 -9.51 18.80 9.42
CA ARG A 78 -8.37 19.69 9.68
C ARG A 78 -7.49 19.22 10.83
N ILE A 79 -8.09 18.77 11.93
CA ILE A 79 -7.35 18.17 13.06
C ILE A 79 -6.56 16.96 12.59
N PHE A 80 -7.20 16.08 11.81
CA PHE A 80 -6.54 14.91 11.26
C PHE A 80 -5.36 15.30 10.35
N HIS A 81 -5.56 16.17 9.37
CA HIS A 81 -4.50 16.63 8.45
C HIS A 81 -3.34 17.28 9.20
N ALA A 82 -3.61 18.09 10.22
CA ALA A 82 -2.58 18.69 11.05
C ALA A 82 -1.82 17.65 11.89
N SER A 83 -2.51 16.60 12.36
CA SER A 83 -1.90 15.57 13.20
C SER A 83 -1.12 14.50 12.42
N GLN A 84 -1.47 14.28 11.14
CA GLN A 84 -0.97 13.18 10.30
C GLN A 84 -1.02 11.80 10.99
N ASN A 85 -1.95 11.60 11.92
CA ASN A 85 -1.99 10.41 12.77
C ASN A 85 -3.12 9.47 12.37
N LEU A 86 -2.78 8.36 11.71
CA LEU A 86 -3.73 7.33 11.28
C LEU A 86 -4.37 6.54 12.45
N ALA A 87 -3.92 6.72 13.68
CA ALA A 87 -4.63 6.21 14.86
C ALA A 87 -5.88 7.03 15.20
N PHE A 88 -5.99 8.27 14.70
CA PHE A 88 -7.10 9.16 15.00
C PHE A 88 -8.45 8.63 14.49
N PRO A 89 -8.62 8.19 13.22
CA PRO A 89 -9.86 7.55 12.77
C PRO A 89 -10.24 6.30 13.59
N ARG A 90 -9.26 5.65 14.24
CA ARG A 90 -9.47 4.42 15.01
C ARG A 90 -9.94 4.69 16.44
N CYS A 91 -9.86 5.94 16.92
CA CYS A 91 -10.25 6.28 18.29
C CYS A 91 -11.77 6.26 18.51
N SER A 92 -12.56 6.37 17.44
CA SER A 92 -14.02 6.34 17.48
C SER A 92 -14.60 5.82 16.16
N LEU A 93 -15.61 4.94 16.25
CA LEU A 93 -16.33 4.45 15.07
C LEU A 93 -17.01 5.58 14.29
N ARG A 94 -17.45 6.64 14.97
CA ARG A 94 -18.11 7.77 14.32
C ARG A 94 -17.11 8.59 13.52
N ILE A 95 -15.96 8.91 14.12
CA ILE A 95 -14.86 9.62 13.45
C ILE A 95 -14.34 8.76 12.30
N GLY A 96 -14.11 7.46 12.54
CA GLY A 96 -13.69 6.53 11.50
C GLY A 96 -14.64 6.53 10.30
N ARG A 97 -15.96 6.46 10.52
CA ARG A 97 -16.96 6.53 9.43
C ARG A 97 -16.92 7.84 8.67
N LEU A 98 -16.80 8.98 9.36
CA LEU A 98 -16.68 10.29 8.72
C LEU A 98 -15.44 10.35 7.81
N LEU A 99 -14.31 9.86 8.31
CA LEU A 99 -13.01 9.86 7.62
C LEU A 99 -12.83 8.66 6.67
N SER A 100 -13.88 7.86 6.42
CA SER A 100 -13.84 6.74 5.46
C SER A 100 -14.40 7.11 4.09
N ALA A 101 -14.87 8.34 3.90
CA ALA A 101 -15.37 8.79 2.61
C ALA A 101 -14.26 8.75 1.55
N ARG A 102 -14.57 8.25 0.34
CA ARG A 102 -13.57 8.13 -0.74
C ARG A 102 -12.88 9.46 -1.03
N THR A 103 -13.63 10.55 -1.09
CA THR A 103 -13.10 11.90 -1.30
C THR A 103 -12.03 12.24 -0.27
N PHE A 104 -12.32 12.02 1.01
CA PHE A 104 -11.36 12.24 2.09
C PHE A 104 -10.13 11.33 2.00
N LEU A 105 -10.31 10.05 1.65
CA LEU A 105 -9.18 9.13 1.48
C LEU A 105 -8.26 9.58 0.34
N LEU A 106 -8.81 10.08 -0.77
CA LEU A 106 -8.02 10.65 -1.86
C LEU A 106 -7.29 11.93 -1.42
N GLU A 107 -7.96 12.82 -0.68
CA GLU A 107 -7.31 13.99 -0.07
C GLU A 107 -6.19 13.61 0.89
N LEU A 108 -6.36 12.54 1.65
CA LEU A 108 -5.32 12.02 2.53
C LEU A 108 -4.09 11.56 1.75
N VAL A 109 -4.27 10.90 0.60
CA VAL A 109 -3.16 10.59 -0.31
C VAL A 109 -2.53 11.87 -0.85
N VAL A 110 -3.32 12.85 -1.30
CA VAL A 110 -2.79 14.16 -1.74
C VAL A 110 -1.98 14.85 -0.64
N VAL A 111 -2.42 14.82 0.62
CA VAL A 111 -1.68 15.41 1.74
C VAL A 111 -0.40 14.64 2.06
N ALA A 112 -0.39 13.32 1.90
CA ALA A 112 0.78 12.50 2.18
C ALA A 112 1.87 12.65 1.10
N PHE A 113 1.49 12.69 -0.18
CA PHE A 113 2.42 12.65 -1.31
C PHE A 113 2.57 13.98 -2.03
N GLY A 114 1.59 14.88 -1.92
CA GLY A 114 1.56 16.20 -2.54
C GLY A 114 2.84 17.01 -2.32
N PRO A 115 3.40 17.08 -1.09
CA PRO A 115 4.66 17.79 -0.89
C PRO A 115 5.86 17.20 -1.65
N THR A 116 5.86 15.90 -1.96
CA THR A 116 6.88 15.28 -2.83
C THR A 116 6.60 15.60 -4.29
N TRP A 117 5.34 15.48 -4.72
CA TRP A 117 4.91 15.86 -6.08
C TRP A 117 5.15 17.34 -6.39
N ASP A 118 5.03 18.21 -5.38
CA ASP A 118 5.32 19.64 -5.47
C ASP A 118 6.76 19.92 -5.92
N VAL A 119 7.68 19.00 -5.65
CA VAL A 119 9.10 19.14 -6.04
C VAL A 119 9.42 18.31 -7.28
N TRP A 120 8.90 17.08 -7.38
CA TRP A 120 9.43 16.07 -8.31
C TRP A 120 8.44 15.49 -9.32
N PHE A 121 7.17 15.90 -9.29
CA PHE A 121 6.18 15.32 -10.20
C PHE A 121 6.61 15.54 -11.66
N GLY A 122 6.75 14.44 -12.41
CA GLY A 122 7.16 14.47 -13.81
C GLY A 122 8.66 14.68 -14.05
N CYS A 123 9.49 14.72 -13.01
CA CYS A 123 10.94 14.72 -13.15
C CYS A 123 11.46 13.29 -13.28
N THR A 124 12.37 13.07 -14.24
CA THR A 124 12.99 11.75 -14.41
C THR A 124 14.15 11.54 -13.44
N ARG A 125 14.43 10.30 -13.06
CA ARG A 125 15.50 9.99 -12.11
C ARG A 125 16.87 10.41 -12.61
N ALA A 126 17.11 10.23 -13.91
CA ALA A 126 18.35 10.63 -14.58
C ALA A 126 18.70 12.12 -14.38
N GLN A 127 17.68 13.00 -14.31
CA GLN A 127 17.88 14.43 -14.10
C GLN A 127 18.33 14.75 -12.67
N VAL A 128 17.79 14.04 -11.68
CA VAL A 128 18.11 14.28 -10.27
C VAL A 128 19.47 13.69 -9.89
N VAL A 129 19.81 12.50 -10.40
CA VAL A 129 21.11 11.85 -10.11
C VAL A 129 22.30 12.69 -10.60
N SER A 130 22.06 13.60 -11.56
CA SER A 130 23.10 14.49 -12.09
C SER A 130 23.71 15.47 -11.06
N TYR A 131 23.12 15.66 -9.87
CA TYR A 131 23.71 16.48 -8.82
C TYR A 131 24.26 15.66 -7.64
N VAL A 132 25.49 15.97 -7.23
CA VAL A 132 26.21 15.26 -6.16
C VAL A 132 25.48 15.43 -4.82
N GLY A 133 25.25 14.31 -4.12
CA GLY A 133 24.71 14.30 -2.75
C GLY A 133 23.19 14.29 -2.64
N TRP A 134 22.47 14.11 -3.76
CA TRP A 134 21.00 14.06 -3.79
C TRP A 134 20.39 13.06 -2.80
N GLU A 135 21.04 11.91 -2.60
CA GLU A 135 20.62 10.86 -1.67
C GLU A 135 20.62 11.31 -0.20
N ARG A 136 21.44 12.32 0.12
CA ARG A 136 21.58 12.85 1.48
C ARG A 136 20.70 14.06 1.71
N ASP A 137 20.10 14.62 0.67
CA ASP A 137 19.26 15.82 0.73
C ASP A 137 17.79 15.47 1.03
N VAL A 138 17.58 14.84 2.20
CA VAL A 138 16.24 14.44 2.71
C VAL A 138 15.27 15.63 2.74
N HIS A 139 15.77 16.82 3.07
CA HIS A 139 14.94 18.01 3.21
C HIS A 139 14.39 18.52 1.88
N ARG A 140 15.08 18.26 0.77
CA ARG A 140 14.66 18.68 -0.57
C ARG A 140 13.69 17.71 -1.24
N PHE A 141 13.62 16.46 -0.78
CA PHE A 141 12.68 15.49 -1.35
C PHE A 141 11.21 15.85 -1.16
N GLY A 142 10.92 16.67 -0.13
CA GLY A 142 9.54 17.05 0.22
C GLY A 142 8.76 15.88 0.81
N GLY A 143 7.83 16.21 1.71
CA GLY A 143 6.93 15.22 2.32
C GLY A 143 7.50 14.51 3.54
N ASN A 144 6.66 13.65 4.14
CA ASN A 144 6.96 12.90 5.35
C ASN A 144 6.96 11.40 5.02
N CYS A 145 8.14 10.78 4.97
CA CYS A 145 8.29 9.37 4.61
C CYS A 145 7.53 8.41 5.56
N SER A 146 7.50 8.74 6.86
CA SER A 146 6.78 7.94 7.86
C SER A 146 5.27 7.99 7.61
N PHE A 147 4.75 9.16 7.22
CA PHE A 147 3.35 9.33 6.89
C PHE A 147 2.97 8.65 5.57
N GLN A 148 3.78 8.82 4.51
CA GLN A 148 3.59 8.12 3.22
C GLN A 148 3.58 6.60 3.42
N ARG A 149 4.55 6.05 4.16
CA ARG A 149 4.62 4.62 4.53
C ARG A 149 3.34 4.18 5.25
N ALA A 150 2.87 4.96 6.22
CA ALA A 150 1.69 4.62 7.00
C ALA A 150 0.41 4.64 6.15
N VAL A 151 0.28 5.58 5.22
CA VAL A 151 -0.84 5.65 4.26
C VAL A 151 -0.78 4.47 3.29
N LEU A 152 0.39 4.11 2.76
CA LEU A 152 0.56 2.94 1.90
C LEU A 152 0.23 1.61 2.59
N ALA A 153 0.48 1.53 3.90
CA ALA A 153 0.16 0.34 4.68
C ALA A 153 -1.35 0.15 4.93
N CYS A 154 -2.18 1.13 4.57
CA CYS A 154 -3.62 1.05 4.79
C CYS A 154 -4.30 0.09 3.81
N ARG A 155 -5.23 -0.74 4.32
CA ARG A 155 -5.92 -1.78 3.53
C ARG A 155 -6.79 -1.27 2.39
N TRP A 156 -7.20 -0.02 2.46
CA TRP A 156 -8.01 0.62 1.41
C TRP A 156 -7.15 1.21 0.29
N MET A 157 -5.82 1.26 0.47
CA MET A 157 -4.91 1.79 -0.53
C MET A 157 -4.85 0.83 -1.72
N SER A 158 -5.08 1.39 -2.91
CA SER A 158 -4.93 0.71 -4.19
C SER A 158 -4.22 1.63 -5.18
N TRP A 159 -3.69 1.08 -6.27
CA TRP A 159 -3.06 1.89 -7.31
C TRP A 159 -4.03 2.94 -7.86
N ALA A 160 -5.31 2.57 -8.06
CA ALA A 160 -6.32 3.49 -8.56
C ALA A 160 -6.56 4.67 -7.62
N ALA A 161 -6.51 4.46 -6.30
CA ALA A 161 -6.62 5.54 -5.32
C ALA A 161 -5.43 6.51 -5.43
N VAL A 162 -4.23 5.99 -5.69
CA VAL A 162 -3.02 6.81 -5.86
C VAL A 162 -3.09 7.63 -7.15
N VAL A 163 -3.44 6.99 -8.27
CA VAL A 163 -3.57 7.69 -9.56
C VAL A 163 -4.69 8.75 -9.51
N ASP A 164 -5.84 8.43 -8.91
CA ASP A 164 -6.91 9.42 -8.70
C ASP A 164 -6.45 10.61 -7.84
N ALA A 165 -5.63 10.35 -6.81
CA ALA A 165 -5.05 11.41 -5.99
C ALA A 165 -4.04 12.25 -6.78
N GLN A 166 -3.21 11.65 -7.64
CA GLN A 166 -2.32 12.36 -8.55
C GLN A 166 -3.13 13.28 -9.50
N LYS A 167 -4.28 12.81 -10.03
CA LYS A 167 -5.19 13.66 -10.83
C LYS A 167 -5.71 14.85 -10.04
N ILE A 168 -6.16 14.65 -8.81
CA ILE A 168 -6.66 15.72 -7.95
C ILE A 168 -5.55 16.74 -7.68
N TRP A 169 -4.35 16.28 -7.34
CA TRP A 169 -3.20 17.14 -7.09
C TRP A 169 -2.80 17.91 -8.36
N PHE A 170 -2.72 17.24 -9.52
CA PHE A 170 -2.34 17.87 -10.79
C PHE A 170 -3.34 18.93 -11.23
N ARG A 171 -4.65 18.72 -11.04
CA ARG A 171 -5.67 19.76 -11.32
C ARG A 171 -5.49 21.02 -10.47
N ARG A 172 -4.92 20.89 -9.27
CA ARG A 172 -4.70 22.01 -8.33
C ARG A 172 -3.36 22.70 -8.52
N HIS A 173 -2.30 21.94 -8.80
CA HIS A 173 -0.92 22.41 -8.76
C HIS A 173 -0.12 22.19 -10.06
N GLY A 174 -0.69 21.46 -11.02
CA GLY A 174 -0.02 21.03 -12.25
C GLY A 174 0.05 22.09 -13.36
N ALA A 175 -0.68 23.21 -13.22
CA ALA A 175 -0.66 24.27 -14.22
C ALA A 175 0.77 24.81 -14.44
N GLY A 176 1.27 24.70 -15.67
CA GLY A 176 2.60 25.17 -16.06
C GLY A 176 3.76 24.25 -15.66
N ARG A 177 3.49 23.04 -15.13
CA ARG A 177 4.52 22.05 -14.83
C ARG A 177 4.85 21.21 -16.07
N HIS A 178 6.13 20.89 -16.22
CA HIS A 178 6.61 19.98 -17.25
C HIS A 178 6.47 18.53 -16.80
N PHE A 179 6.14 17.62 -17.72
CA PHE A 179 6.12 16.19 -17.43
C PHE A 179 7.04 15.48 -18.44
N GLU A 180 8.19 15.03 -17.97
CA GLU A 180 9.04 14.19 -18.79
C GLU A 180 8.59 12.76 -18.71
N ARG A 181 8.49 12.10 -19.87
CA ARG A 181 8.23 10.67 -19.95
C ARG A 181 9.48 9.98 -20.47
N GLU A 182 9.96 9.01 -19.70
CA GLU A 182 11.00 8.10 -20.15
C GLU A 182 10.31 6.90 -20.83
N ILE A 183 10.40 6.82 -22.16
CA ILE A 183 9.89 5.68 -22.95
C ILE A 183 11.11 4.86 -23.40
N GLY A 184 11.50 3.88 -22.59
CA GLY A 184 12.70 3.07 -22.84
C GLY A 184 13.98 3.91 -22.82
N VAL A 185 14.84 3.80 -23.85
CA VAL A 185 16.11 4.54 -23.96
C VAL A 185 15.91 5.99 -24.44
N LEU A 186 14.68 6.37 -24.83
CA LEU A 186 14.36 7.70 -25.33
C LEU A 186 13.55 8.47 -24.28
N VAL A 187 14.12 9.55 -23.76
CA VAL A 187 13.39 10.55 -22.97
C VAL A 187 12.62 11.43 -23.94
N THR A 188 11.29 11.27 -23.97
CA THR A 188 10.41 12.18 -24.71
C THR A 188 9.94 13.28 -23.78
N GLN A 189 10.31 14.53 -24.09
CA GLN A 189 9.79 15.69 -23.38
C GLN A 189 8.38 16.01 -23.89
N GLY A 190 7.41 15.99 -22.97
CA GLY A 190 6.02 16.34 -23.25
C GLY A 190 5.52 17.41 -22.29
N VAL A 191 4.58 18.23 -22.73
CA VAL A 191 3.78 19.04 -21.81
C VAL A 191 2.49 18.26 -21.59
N MET A 192 2.38 17.63 -20.42
CA MET A 192 1.10 17.07 -19.99
C MET A 192 0.12 18.22 -19.80
N ASN A 193 -0.97 18.23 -20.55
CA ASN A 193 -1.93 19.34 -20.53
C ASN A 193 -3.21 18.96 -19.80
N ARG A 194 -3.46 17.66 -19.56
CA ARG A 194 -4.69 17.19 -18.92
C ARG A 194 -4.38 16.21 -17.80
N ALA A 195 -5.11 16.32 -16.71
CA ALA A 195 -5.02 15.37 -15.60
C ALA A 195 -5.38 13.95 -16.02
N ASP A 196 -6.24 13.79 -17.04
CA ASP A 196 -6.66 12.47 -17.50
C ASP A 196 -5.49 11.68 -18.14
N GLU A 197 -4.50 12.39 -18.69
CA GLU A 197 -3.27 11.82 -19.26
C GLU A 197 -2.44 11.04 -18.22
N ILE A 198 -2.55 11.35 -16.92
CA ILE A 198 -1.83 10.61 -15.85
C ILE A 198 -2.21 9.12 -15.86
N TRP A 199 -3.50 8.86 -16.05
CA TRP A 199 -4.00 7.49 -16.04
C TRP A 199 -3.59 6.76 -17.31
N ASP A 200 -3.73 7.42 -18.45
CA ASP A 200 -3.38 6.85 -19.74
C ASP A 200 -1.87 6.53 -19.77
N CYS A 201 -1.01 7.44 -19.30
CA CYS A 201 0.42 7.18 -19.16
C CYS A 201 0.71 5.99 -18.24
N PHE A 202 0.03 5.89 -17.09
CA PHE A 202 0.23 4.75 -16.20
C PHE A 202 -0.21 3.42 -16.82
N GLU A 203 -1.37 3.39 -17.48
CA GLU A 203 -1.87 2.18 -18.13
C GLU A 203 -1.03 1.79 -19.34
N GLU A 204 -0.50 2.75 -20.10
CA GLU A 204 0.47 2.49 -21.18
C GLU A 204 1.77 1.89 -20.62
N ASP A 205 2.39 2.51 -19.61
CA ASP A 205 3.62 1.98 -18.99
C ASP A 205 3.38 0.58 -18.39
N TRP A 206 2.19 0.34 -17.85
CA TRP A 206 1.77 -0.97 -17.34
C TRP A 206 1.52 -1.99 -18.47
N ALA A 207 0.91 -1.57 -19.58
CA ALA A 207 0.72 -2.41 -20.76
C ALA A 207 2.08 -2.81 -21.35
N ASP A 208 3.03 -1.88 -21.48
CA ASP A 208 4.40 -2.16 -21.93
C ASP A 208 5.10 -3.20 -21.04
N LEU A 209 4.89 -3.13 -19.72
CA LEU A 209 5.38 -4.15 -18.79
C LEU A 209 4.75 -5.53 -19.08
N LYS A 210 3.42 -5.58 -19.25
CA LYS A 210 2.68 -6.83 -19.53
C LYS A 210 3.08 -7.40 -20.89
N ASP A 211 3.06 -6.60 -21.94
CA ASP A 211 3.42 -7.01 -23.30
C ASP A 211 4.86 -7.55 -23.34
N GLY A 212 5.77 -6.95 -22.58
CA GLY A 212 7.11 -7.49 -22.40
C GLY A 212 7.14 -8.86 -21.71
N CYS A 213 6.24 -9.12 -20.75
CA CYS A 213 6.10 -10.44 -20.11
C CYS A 213 5.37 -11.46 -21.01
N GLU A 214 4.38 -11.02 -21.78
CA GLU A 214 3.67 -11.86 -22.74
C GLU A 214 4.59 -12.28 -23.89
N ALA A 215 5.40 -11.36 -24.42
CA ALA A 215 6.42 -11.68 -25.43
C ALA A 215 7.38 -12.77 -24.94
N LEU A 216 7.70 -12.80 -23.64
CA LEU A 216 8.50 -13.84 -23.00
C LEU A 216 7.77 -15.20 -22.92
N LEU A 217 6.45 -15.22 -22.73
CA LEU A 217 5.63 -16.44 -22.79
C LEU A 217 5.56 -17.00 -24.21
N PHE A 218 5.32 -16.14 -25.20
CA PHE A 218 5.05 -16.56 -26.58
C PHE A 218 6.30 -16.69 -27.46
N ALA A 219 7.47 -16.31 -26.97
CA ALA A 219 8.75 -16.48 -27.67
C ALA A 219 8.98 -17.94 -28.14
N GLU A 220 8.40 -18.93 -27.45
CA GLU A 220 8.44 -20.36 -27.78
C GLU A 220 7.78 -20.72 -29.12
N GLN A 221 6.75 -19.97 -29.56
CA GLN A 221 5.95 -20.32 -30.74
C GLN A 221 6.50 -19.76 -32.05
N ALA A 222 7.34 -18.73 -32.00
CA ALA A 222 7.67 -17.93 -33.17
C ALA A 222 8.87 -18.43 -33.99
N ASP A 223 9.84 -19.12 -33.39
CA ASP A 223 11.02 -19.57 -34.15
C ASP A 223 11.71 -20.78 -33.49
N GLY A 224 11.61 -21.96 -34.11
CA GLY A 224 12.13 -23.24 -33.60
C GLY A 224 13.65 -23.36 -33.49
N ARG A 225 14.38 -22.24 -33.41
CA ARG A 225 15.82 -22.13 -33.18
C ARG A 225 16.09 -20.92 -32.29
N HIS A 226 15.93 -21.08 -30.97
CA HIS A 226 16.21 -19.99 -30.05
C HIS A 226 17.73 -19.73 -29.95
N ASP A 227 18.15 -18.54 -30.40
CA ASP A 227 19.43 -17.96 -29.99
C ASP A 227 19.32 -17.59 -28.51
N ARG A 228 19.86 -18.45 -27.63
CA ARG A 228 19.95 -18.23 -26.18
C ARG A 228 20.51 -16.86 -25.82
N ARG A 229 21.34 -16.24 -26.70
CA ARG A 229 21.84 -14.88 -26.50
C ARG A 229 20.77 -13.81 -26.72
N ALA A 230 19.82 -14.02 -27.64
CA ALA A 230 18.69 -13.11 -27.83
C ALA A 230 17.75 -13.16 -26.63
N LEU A 231 17.55 -14.36 -26.07
CA LEU A 231 16.76 -14.56 -24.88
C LEU A 231 17.41 -13.91 -23.65
N GLY A 232 18.71 -14.14 -23.43
CA GLY A 232 19.45 -13.48 -22.36
C GLY A 232 19.45 -11.95 -22.47
N ARG A 233 19.47 -11.40 -23.71
CA ARG A 233 19.28 -9.95 -23.94
C ARG A 233 17.89 -9.47 -23.53
N LEU A 234 16.84 -10.22 -23.86
CA LEU A 234 15.47 -9.90 -23.46
C LEU A 234 15.29 -9.96 -21.94
N VAL A 235 15.83 -10.99 -21.28
CA VAL A 235 15.86 -11.10 -19.81
C VAL A 235 16.55 -9.89 -19.21
N GLN A 236 17.74 -9.54 -19.71
CA GLN A 236 18.52 -8.45 -19.17
C GLN A 236 17.84 -7.09 -19.40
N GLN A 237 17.22 -6.88 -20.56
CA GLN A 237 16.39 -5.69 -20.82
C GLN A 237 15.15 -5.64 -19.92
N CYS A 238 14.55 -6.79 -19.60
CA CYS A 238 13.37 -6.88 -18.73
C CYS A 238 13.72 -6.70 -17.23
N LEU A 239 14.93 -7.08 -16.83
CA LEU A 239 15.45 -7.00 -15.46
C LEU A 239 15.82 -5.59 -15.03
N HIS A 240 16.22 -4.73 -15.96
CA HIS A 240 16.66 -3.37 -15.68
C HIS A 240 15.54 -2.35 -15.87
N TYR A 241 14.40 -2.54 -15.20
CA TYR A 241 13.45 -1.43 -15.06
C TYR A 241 13.98 -0.45 -14.00
N THR A 242 14.74 0.55 -14.46
CA THR A 242 15.14 1.66 -13.60
C THR A 242 13.91 2.53 -13.34
N SER A 243 13.61 2.76 -12.06
CA SER A 243 12.55 3.69 -11.63
C SER A 243 12.73 5.03 -12.37
N PRO A 244 11.77 5.43 -13.21
CA PRO A 244 11.94 6.64 -14.00
C PRO A 244 11.62 7.89 -13.18
N TYR A 245 10.89 7.80 -12.06
CA TYR A 245 10.29 8.96 -11.41
C TYR A 245 10.57 9.02 -9.91
N PHE A 246 10.41 10.22 -9.32
CA PHE A 246 10.46 10.47 -7.88
C PHE A 246 9.08 10.89 -7.33
N ASP A 247 8.06 10.07 -7.61
CA ASP A 247 6.69 10.32 -7.14
C ASP A 247 6.52 10.02 -5.64
N ILE A 248 7.56 9.46 -4.99
CA ILE A 248 7.56 9.15 -3.56
C ILE A 248 8.88 9.58 -2.91
N HIS A 249 8.83 9.89 -1.62
CA HIS A 249 10.05 10.12 -0.85
C HIS A 249 10.91 8.85 -0.86
N PHE A 250 12.21 8.94 -1.17
CA PHE A 250 13.09 7.77 -1.37
C PHE A 250 13.22 6.84 -0.15
N MET A 251 13.10 7.38 1.07
CA MET A 251 13.01 6.60 2.31
C MET A 251 11.64 5.95 2.58
N THR A 252 10.65 6.12 1.69
CA THR A 252 9.36 5.48 1.88
C THR A 252 9.44 4.01 1.49
N LYS A 253 9.25 3.17 2.51
CA LYS A 253 9.26 1.71 2.41
C LYS A 253 8.04 1.17 1.67
N ILE A 254 8.26 0.15 0.85
CA ILE A 254 7.20 -0.67 0.25
C ILE A 254 6.50 -1.51 1.32
N PRO A 255 5.15 -1.48 1.43
CA PRO A 255 4.43 -2.31 2.40
C PRO A 255 4.74 -3.81 2.30
N ASP A 256 4.98 -4.46 3.44
CA ASP A 256 5.38 -5.87 3.50
C ASP A 256 4.38 -6.82 2.81
N TYR A 257 3.09 -6.47 2.75
CA TYR A 257 2.07 -7.29 2.08
C TYR A 257 2.16 -7.26 0.54
N LEU A 258 2.83 -6.25 -0.03
CA LEU A 258 3.12 -6.16 -1.47
C LEU A 258 4.38 -6.95 -1.85
N ILE A 259 5.25 -7.22 -0.89
CA ILE A 259 6.45 -8.05 -1.10
C ILE A 259 6.15 -9.51 -0.74
N GLY A 260 5.51 -9.77 0.41
CA GLY A 260 5.27 -11.10 0.95
C GLY A 260 3.95 -11.76 0.52
N GLY A 261 3.10 -11.06 -0.24
CA GLY A 261 1.82 -11.55 -0.73
C GLY A 261 0.68 -11.57 0.30
N PRO A 262 -0.51 -12.13 -0.05
CA PRO A 262 -0.84 -12.75 -1.34
C PRO A 262 -0.84 -11.76 -2.51
N PHE A 263 -0.71 -12.25 -3.74
CA PHE A 263 -0.69 -11.40 -4.94
C PHE A 263 -2.01 -11.43 -5.70
N SER A 264 -2.32 -10.30 -6.30
CA SER A 264 -3.41 -10.10 -7.24
C SER A 264 -2.96 -9.03 -8.24
N TRP A 265 -3.63 -8.96 -9.38
CA TRP A 265 -3.36 -7.93 -10.39
C TRP A 265 -3.40 -6.50 -9.83
N ASP A 266 -4.33 -6.21 -8.92
CA ASP A 266 -4.41 -4.90 -8.25
C ASP A 266 -3.19 -4.59 -7.37
N ARG A 267 -2.66 -5.61 -6.66
CA ARG A 267 -1.44 -5.47 -5.85
C ARG A 267 -0.19 -5.38 -6.72
N ALA A 268 -0.15 -6.11 -7.83
CA ALA A 268 0.94 -6.02 -8.81
C ALA A 268 0.99 -4.61 -9.41
N LYS A 269 -0.15 -4.03 -9.81
CA LYS A 269 -0.26 -2.63 -10.26
C LYS A 269 0.21 -1.64 -9.20
N LEU A 270 -0.17 -1.83 -7.93
CA LEU A 270 0.28 -0.95 -6.85
C LEU A 270 1.79 -1.07 -6.60
N LEU A 271 2.33 -2.30 -6.64
CA LEU A 271 3.77 -2.53 -6.52
C LEU A 271 4.52 -1.90 -7.71
N PHE A 272 4.01 -2.04 -8.92
CA PHE A 272 4.54 -1.40 -10.11
C PHE A 272 4.56 0.13 -9.98
N TRP A 273 3.45 0.73 -9.53
CA TRP A 273 3.41 2.16 -9.26
C TRP A 273 4.48 2.58 -8.25
N LEU A 274 4.70 1.80 -7.19
CA LEU A 274 5.72 2.08 -6.16
C LEU A 274 7.14 1.98 -6.72
N ILE A 275 7.43 0.94 -7.50
CA ILE A 275 8.73 0.77 -8.17
C ILE A 275 8.97 1.92 -9.13
N ARG A 276 7.99 2.24 -9.97
CA ARG A 276 8.03 3.38 -10.90
C ARG A 276 8.28 4.70 -10.16
N ALA A 277 7.63 4.89 -9.01
CA ALA A 277 7.77 6.07 -8.15
C ALA A 277 9.10 6.19 -7.40
N GLY A 278 9.93 5.15 -7.39
CA GLY A 278 11.25 5.14 -6.73
C GLY A 278 11.25 4.57 -5.32
N ALA A 279 10.19 3.85 -4.92
CA ALA A 279 10.17 3.14 -3.65
C ALA A 279 11.20 2.01 -3.62
N THR A 280 11.79 1.77 -2.47
CA THR A 280 12.82 0.74 -2.27
C THR A 280 12.47 -0.18 -1.10
N MET A 281 13.18 -1.30 -1.02
CA MET A 281 13.14 -2.15 0.16
C MET A 281 13.98 -1.55 1.30
N ASP A 282 13.38 -1.52 2.48
CA ASP A 282 14.00 -0.98 3.70
C ASP A 282 14.98 -2.00 4.31
N ASP A 283 15.85 -1.56 5.21
CA ASP A 283 16.85 -2.40 5.88
C ASP A 283 16.22 -3.42 6.82
N ASP A 284 15.03 -3.12 7.34
CA ASP A 284 14.22 -4.04 8.16
C ASP A 284 13.48 -5.10 7.33
N GLN A 285 13.45 -4.98 5.99
CA GLN A 285 12.86 -5.97 5.09
C GLN A 285 13.90 -7.04 4.75
N THR A 286 13.84 -8.11 5.53
CA THR A 286 14.82 -9.19 5.45
C THR A 286 14.60 -10.10 4.24
N TRP A 287 15.61 -10.90 3.93
CA TRP A 287 15.52 -11.88 2.83
C TRP A 287 14.43 -12.92 3.08
N GLU A 288 14.02 -13.19 4.32
CA GLU A 288 12.91 -14.09 4.65
C GLU A 288 11.58 -13.55 4.12
N LEU A 289 11.37 -12.23 4.17
CA LEU A 289 10.18 -11.58 3.61
C LEU A 289 10.18 -11.71 2.08
N ALA A 290 11.31 -11.42 1.44
CA ALA A 290 11.47 -11.57 -0.01
C ALA A 290 11.27 -13.03 -0.44
N ARG A 291 11.85 -14.00 0.29
CA ARG A 291 11.68 -15.44 0.02
C ARG A 291 10.25 -15.90 0.19
N ARG A 292 9.55 -15.41 1.22
CA ARG A 292 8.12 -15.67 1.38
C ARG A 292 7.35 -15.15 0.17
N GLY A 293 7.66 -13.94 -0.29
CA GLY A 293 7.11 -13.35 -1.51
C GLY A 293 7.32 -14.24 -2.73
N PHE A 294 8.57 -14.60 -3.00
CA PHE A 294 8.94 -15.50 -4.09
C PHE A 294 8.16 -16.82 -4.05
N ASN A 295 8.11 -17.48 -2.89
CA ASN A 295 7.36 -18.73 -2.73
C ASN A 295 5.87 -18.55 -3.00
N MET A 296 5.29 -17.40 -2.62
CA MET A 296 3.89 -17.08 -2.90
C MET A 296 3.64 -16.83 -4.40
N VAL A 297 4.63 -16.31 -5.14
CA VAL A 297 4.55 -16.19 -6.61
C VAL A 297 4.58 -17.58 -7.26
N MET A 298 5.45 -18.47 -6.81
CA MET A 298 5.61 -19.82 -7.40
C MET A 298 4.39 -20.74 -7.24
N ILE A 299 3.43 -20.39 -6.37
CA ILE A 299 2.19 -21.14 -6.18
C ILE A 299 0.97 -20.48 -6.85
N LEU A 300 1.17 -19.39 -7.59
CA LEU A 300 0.08 -18.76 -8.35
C LEU A 300 -0.33 -19.68 -9.52
N GLU A 301 -1.60 -19.61 -9.88
CA GLU A 301 -2.16 -20.37 -11.02
C GLU A 301 -2.05 -19.59 -12.34
N ASP A 302 -1.89 -18.27 -12.26
CA ASP A 302 -1.84 -17.35 -13.40
C ASP A 302 -0.37 -17.15 -13.86
N PRO A 303 0.06 -17.78 -14.98
CA PRO A 303 1.44 -17.72 -15.45
C PRO A 303 1.88 -16.31 -15.84
N GLU A 304 0.95 -15.48 -16.28
CA GLU A 304 1.23 -14.11 -16.67
C GLU A 304 1.52 -13.26 -15.42
N LEU A 305 0.69 -13.41 -14.39
CA LEU A 305 0.93 -12.75 -13.11
C LEU A 305 2.23 -13.22 -12.45
N ILE A 306 2.61 -14.50 -12.61
CA ILE A 306 3.91 -15.01 -12.15
C ILE A 306 5.06 -14.19 -12.75
N LEU A 307 5.09 -14.07 -14.08
CA LEU A 307 6.16 -13.36 -14.78
C LEU A 307 6.18 -11.88 -14.44
N VAL A 308 5.02 -11.24 -14.38
CA VAL A 308 4.91 -9.83 -13.97
C VAL A 308 5.50 -9.66 -12.57
N MET A 309 5.12 -10.49 -11.60
CA MET A 309 5.63 -10.40 -10.24
C MET A 309 7.13 -10.66 -10.16
N LEU A 310 7.65 -11.66 -10.88
CA LEU A 310 9.10 -11.91 -10.97
C LEU A 310 9.83 -10.70 -11.54
N ARG A 311 9.32 -10.10 -12.61
CA ARG A 311 9.89 -8.89 -13.21
C ARG A 311 9.89 -7.71 -12.24
N LEU A 312 8.79 -7.49 -11.51
CA LEU A 312 8.71 -6.46 -10.47
C LEU A 312 9.73 -6.72 -9.35
N PHE A 313 9.90 -7.97 -8.91
CA PHE A 313 10.90 -8.33 -7.90
C PHE A 313 12.33 -8.17 -8.39
N GLY A 314 12.62 -8.48 -9.66
CA GLY A 314 13.92 -8.23 -10.27
C GLY A 314 14.25 -6.73 -10.37
N SER A 315 13.22 -5.90 -10.48
CA SER A 315 13.34 -4.43 -10.53
C SER A 315 13.51 -3.79 -9.16
N LEU A 316 13.29 -4.53 -8.06
CA LEU A 316 13.46 -4.02 -6.70
C LEU A 316 14.92 -4.13 -6.27
N PRO A 317 15.58 -2.99 -5.95
CA PRO A 317 16.92 -3.04 -5.36
C PRO A 317 16.89 -3.88 -4.08
N ARG A 318 17.91 -4.72 -3.89
CA ARG A 318 18.10 -5.56 -2.68
C ARG A 318 17.14 -6.72 -2.52
N PHE A 319 16.18 -6.94 -3.43
CA PHE A 319 15.23 -8.04 -3.28
C PHE A 319 15.94 -9.39 -3.20
N PHE A 320 16.91 -9.64 -4.09
CA PHE A 320 17.70 -10.87 -4.12
C PHE A 320 19.11 -10.70 -3.53
N ASP A 321 19.69 -9.49 -3.55
CA ASP A 321 21.07 -9.23 -3.14
C ASP A 321 21.37 -9.63 -1.68
N ARG A 322 20.34 -9.66 -0.83
CA ARG A 322 20.46 -9.98 0.59
C ARG A 322 20.25 -11.46 0.92
N TRP A 323 19.99 -12.30 -0.09
CA TRP A 323 19.70 -13.69 0.14
C TRP A 323 20.99 -14.47 0.43
N PRO A 324 21.02 -15.28 1.50
CA PRO A 324 22.16 -16.15 1.73
C PRO A 324 22.35 -17.15 0.58
N ASP A 325 23.60 -17.44 0.20
CA ASP A 325 23.94 -18.34 -0.92
C ASP A 325 23.23 -19.70 -0.87
N HIS A 326 23.11 -20.27 0.33
CA HIS A 326 22.44 -21.56 0.51
C HIS A 326 20.93 -21.48 0.22
N VAL A 327 20.32 -20.33 0.47
CA VAL A 327 18.91 -20.07 0.14
C VAL A 327 18.74 -19.91 -1.36
N LEU A 328 19.64 -19.15 -2.03
CA LEU A 328 19.62 -19.01 -3.49
C LEU A 328 19.74 -20.38 -4.18
N LYS A 329 20.69 -21.21 -3.74
CA LYS A 329 20.87 -22.58 -4.26
C LYS A 329 19.64 -23.45 -4.05
N ALA A 330 19.05 -23.44 -2.86
CA ALA A 330 17.85 -24.22 -2.58
C ALA A 330 16.64 -23.73 -3.40
N THR A 331 16.51 -22.41 -3.56
CA THR A 331 15.39 -21.78 -4.28
C THR A 331 15.47 -22.06 -5.78
N ARG A 332 16.66 -22.10 -6.37
CA ARG A 332 16.88 -22.57 -7.75
C ARG A 332 16.27 -23.95 -7.99
N GLY A 333 16.55 -24.91 -7.10
CA GLY A 333 15.99 -26.26 -7.21
C GLY A 333 14.46 -26.32 -7.02
N MET A 334 13.93 -25.54 -6.08
CA MET A 334 12.49 -25.48 -5.81
C MET A 334 11.70 -24.81 -6.94
N ALA A 335 12.20 -23.69 -7.46
CA ALA A 335 11.54 -22.94 -8.51
C ALA A 335 11.45 -23.75 -9.80
N ALA A 336 12.53 -24.47 -10.14
CA ALA A 336 12.47 -25.47 -11.20
C ALA A 336 11.31 -26.45 -10.93
N HIS A 337 11.30 -27.17 -9.81
CA HIS A 337 10.21 -28.13 -9.57
C HIS A 337 8.80 -27.50 -9.60
N ALA A 338 8.63 -26.27 -9.10
CA ALA A 338 7.33 -25.59 -9.05
C ALA A 338 6.80 -25.24 -10.45
N LEU A 339 7.64 -24.68 -11.32
CA LEU A 339 7.26 -24.34 -12.69
C LEU A 339 6.84 -25.59 -13.49
N GLU A 340 7.51 -26.72 -13.26
CA GLU A 340 7.23 -28.01 -13.89
C GLU A 340 5.84 -28.50 -13.51
N SER A 341 5.48 -28.36 -12.23
CA SER A 341 4.17 -28.74 -11.71
C SER A 341 3.05 -27.76 -12.10
N GLY A 342 3.39 -26.50 -12.39
CA GLY A 342 2.45 -25.44 -12.79
C GLY A 342 2.10 -25.42 -14.28
N GLY A 343 2.55 -26.42 -15.06
CA GLY A 343 2.30 -26.48 -16.50
C GLY A 343 3.25 -25.64 -17.36
N ILE A 344 4.27 -25.01 -16.75
CA ILE A 344 5.36 -24.36 -17.47
C ILE A 344 6.41 -25.44 -17.76
N HIS A 345 6.32 -26.05 -18.94
CA HIS A 345 7.17 -27.19 -19.31
C HIS A 345 8.65 -26.81 -19.36
N ARG A 346 9.56 -27.74 -19.05
CA ARG A 346 11.03 -27.55 -19.15
C ARG A 346 11.51 -27.09 -20.52
N THR A 347 10.74 -27.39 -21.56
CA THR A 347 11.02 -26.98 -22.94
C THR A 347 10.53 -25.58 -23.24
N SER A 348 9.76 -24.97 -22.34
CA SER A 348 9.21 -23.64 -22.54
C SER A 348 10.26 -22.58 -22.34
N VAL A 349 10.18 -21.54 -23.16
CA VAL A 349 11.02 -20.36 -23.01
C VAL A 349 10.75 -19.70 -21.66
N ALA A 350 9.51 -19.70 -21.17
CA ALA A 350 9.15 -19.22 -19.84
C ALA A 350 9.89 -19.96 -18.70
N TRP A 351 10.10 -21.27 -18.85
CA TRP A 351 10.93 -22.05 -17.95
C TRP A 351 12.38 -21.59 -17.98
N GLU A 352 12.99 -21.57 -19.17
CA GLU A 352 14.39 -21.18 -19.34
C GLU A 352 14.64 -19.75 -18.86
N LEU A 353 13.69 -18.83 -19.11
CA LEU A 353 13.72 -17.46 -18.65
C LEU A 353 13.61 -17.32 -17.14
N THR A 354 12.75 -18.11 -16.50
CA THR A 354 12.63 -18.08 -15.04
C THR A 354 13.87 -18.69 -14.40
N VAL A 355 14.41 -19.77 -14.97
CA VAL A 355 15.68 -20.35 -14.53
C VAL A 355 16.83 -19.39 -14.78
N GLU A 356 16.94 -18.78 -15.95
CA GLU A 356 17.97 -17.77 -16.27
C GLU A 356 17.82 -16.54 -15.37
N PHE A 357 16.61 -16.05 -15.11
CA PHE A 357 16.36 -14.99 -14.13
C PHE A 357 16.88 -15.38 -12.74
N ILE A 358 16.62 -16.61 -12.30
CA ILE A 358 17.09 -17.11 -11.00
C ILE A 358 18.62 -17.37 -11.00
N GLU A 359 19.19 -17.73 -12.15
CA GLU A 359 20.63 -17.91 -12.36
C GLU A 359 21.39 -16.57 -12.44
N MET A 360 20.74 -15.54 -13.01
CA MET A 360 21.21 -14.16 -13.13
C MET A 360 21.03 -13.35 -11.84
N LEU A 361 20.29 -13.86 -10.85
CA LEU A 361 20.36 -13.32 -9.49
C LEU A 361 21.83 -13.22 -9.08
N PRO A 362 22.23 -12.09 -8.49
CA PRO A 362 23.63 -11.67 -8.39
C PRO A 362 24.52 -12.85 -8.02
N ALA A 363 25.41 -13.21 -8.95
CA ALA A 363 26.46 -14.16 -8.64
C ALA A 363 27.27 -13.60 -7.47
N PRO A 364 27.65 -14.42 -6.48
CA PRO A 364 28.32 -13.96 -5.28
C PRO A 364 29.58 -13.17 -5.67
N GLY A 365 29.61 -11.86 -5.37
CA GLY A 365 30.79 -11.00 -5.54
C GLY A 365 30.69 -9.84 -6.53
N LEU A 366 29.55 -9.59 -7.18
CA LEU A 366 29.33 -8.33 -7.90
C LEU A 366 29.03 -7.22 -6.90
N ASP A 367 30.05 -6.42 -6.59
CA ASP A 367 29.96 -5.25 -5.72
C ASP A 367 29.03 -4.20 -6.37
N THR A 368 27.79 -4.14 -5.91
CA THR A 368 26.77 -3.19 -6.38
C THR A 368 27.12 -1.73 -6.07
N ARG A 369 28.18 -1.47 -5.29
CA ARG A 369 28.74 -0.13 -5.05
C ARG A 369 29.35 0.54 -6.28
N MET A 370 29.49 -0.16 -7.39
CA MET A 370 29.93 0.41 -8.67
C MET A 370 28.77 0.97 -9.53
N LEU A 371 27.52 0.77 -9.11
CA LEU A 371 26.32 1.26 -9.78
C LEU A 371 25.52 2.29 -8.95
N GLU A 372 26.05 2.71 -7.79
CA GLU A 372 25.56 3.83 -6.98
C GLU A 372 26.29 5.12 -7.31
#